data_AF-A0A0E3LNF8-F1
#
_entry.id   AF-A0A0E3LNF8-F1
#
_cell.length_a   1.000
_cell.length_b   1.000
_cell.length_c   1.000
_cell.angle_alpha   90.00
_cell.angle_beta   90.00
_cell.angle_gamma   90.00
#
_symmetry.space_group_name_H-M   'P 1'
#
loop_
_entity.id
_entity.type
_entity.pdbx_description
1 polymer ?
#
loop_
_entity_poly.entity_id
_entity_poly.type
_entity_poly.pdbx_seq_one_letter_code
_entity_poly.pdbx_strand_id
1 'polypeptide(L)' 'MISYAYRRGTNNVLLIYPNTSDKPVDDSVFLINKGTKDETIKIKAIDVPFWSINGHSYVEEYLKVKLRDVLSYPLQIVLK' A
#
# COMPACT_ATOMS: atom_id res chain seq x y z
N MET A 1 10.14 -0.22 6.62
CA MET A 1 8.73 -0.64 6.76
C MET A 1 8.55 -1.84 7.67
N ILE A 2 9.25 -2.95 7.41
CA ILE A 2 9.16 -4.17 8.23
C ILE A 2 9.42 -3.87 9.72
N SER A 3 10.53 -3.19 10.04
CA SER A 3 10.85 -2.77 11.42
C SER A 3 9.80 -1.86 12.05
N TYR A 4 9.10 -1.04 11.25
CA TYR A 4 8.00 -0.21 11.72
C TYR A 4 6.77 -1.05 12.06
N ALA A 5 6.43 -2.02 11.19
CA ALA A 5 5.34 -2.96 11.41
C ALA A 5 5.54 -3.77 12.70
N TYR A 6 6.76 -4.25 12.95
CA TYR A 6 7.13 -4.91 14.21
C TYR A 6 6.93 -4.00 15.43
N ARG A 7 7.49 -2.78 15.41
CA ARG A 7 7.36 -1.85 16.55
C ARG A 7 5.92 -1.42 16.84
N ARG A 8 5.05 -1.46 15.84
CA ARG A 8 3.63 -1.11 15.97
C ARG A 8 2.72 -2.33 16.16
N GLY A 9 3.27 -3.54 16.17
CA GLY A 9 2.47 -4.77 16.30
C GLY A 9 1.46 -4.96 15.17
N THR A 10 1.72 -4.44 13.96
CA THR A 10 0.82 -4.59 12.80
C THR A 10 1.32 -5.64 11.82
N ASN A 11 0.38 -6.41 11.28
CA ASN A 11 0.62 -7.40 10.22
C ASN A 11 0.20 -6.89 8.84
N ASN A 12 -0.45 -5.73 8.77
CA ASN A 12 -0.94 -5.15 7.52
C ASN A 12 -0.33 -3.76 7.36
N VAL A 13 0.36 -3.56 6.25
CA VAL A 13 1.04 -2.31 5.94
C VAL A 13 0.63 -1.85 4.55
N LEU A 14 0.12 -0.62 4.47
CA LEU A 14 -0.05 0.08 3.20
C LEU A 14 1.18 0.96 2.97
N LEU A 15 1.92 0.68 1.90
CA LEU A 15 2.99 1.52 1.40
C LEU A 15 2.45 2.38 0.26
N ILE A 16 2.62 3.69 0.35
CA ILE A 16 2.27 4.66 -0.70
C ILE A 16 3.54 5.41 -1.06
N TYR A 17 3.93 5.40 -2.33
CA TYR A 17 5.05 6.20 -2.82
C TYR A 17 4.70 6.95 -4.10
N PRO A 18 5.28 8.15 -4.31
CA PRO A 18 5.14 8.88 -5.55
C PRO A 18 5.73 8.07 -6.69
N ASN A 19 4.98 7.93 -7.78
CA ASN A 19 5.50 7.31 -8.98
C ASN A 19 6.63 8.19 -9.55
N THR A 20 7.69 7.53 -10.03
CA THR A 20 8.82 8.18 -10.71
C THR A 20 8.58 8.29 -12.22
N SER A 21 7.52 7.67 -12.73
CA SER A 21 7.11 7.65 -14.12
C SER A 21 5.70 8.21 -14.29
N ASP A 22 5.40 8.73 -15.48
CA ASP A 22 4.07 9.16 -15.87
C ASP A 22 3.08 7.99 -16.03
N LYS A 23 3.58 6.75 -16.13
CA LYS A 23 2.76 5.55 -16.26
C LYS A 23 2.55 4.89 -14.89
N PRO A 24 1.30 4.74 -14.41
CA PRO A 24 1.03 4.04 -13.16
C PRO A 24 1.51 2.58 -13.24
N VAL A 25 2.26 2.16 -12.22
CA VAL A 25 2.65 0.76 -12.03
C VAL A 25 1.53 0.03 -11.29
N ASP A 26 1.37 -1.26 -11.55
CA ASP A 26 0.40 -2.10 -10.87
C ASP A 26 0.71 -2.25 -9.36
N ASP A 27 -0.35 -2.39 -8.56
CA ASP A 27 -0.23 -2.63 -7.12
C ASP A 27 0.59 -3.91 -6.87
N SER A 28 1.53 -3.83 -5.91
CA SER A 28 2.35 -4.98 -5.52
C SER A 28 2.01 -5.46 -4.12
N VAL A 29 2.03 -6.78 -3.90
CA VAL A 29 1.80 -7.38 -2.58
C VAL A 29 3.02 -8.21 -2.18
N PHE A 30 3.58 -7.92 -1.01
CA PHE A 30 4.70 -8.64 -0.43
C PHE A 30 4.27 -9.33 0.86
N LEU A 31 4.72 -10.57 1.05
CA LEU A 31 4.48 -11.35 2.27
C LEU A 31 5.83 -11.61 2.95
N ILE A 32 5.98 -11.14 4.18
CA ILE A 32 7.20 -11.26 4.96
C ILE A 32 6.95 -12.15 6.16
N ASN A 33 7.64 -13.30 6.22
CA ASN A 33 7.57 -14.21 7.36
C ASN A 33 8.33 -13.64 8.56
N LYS A 34 7.72 -13.68 9.75
CA LYS A 34 8.34 -13.12 10.96
C LYS A 34 9.35 -14.03 11.67
N GLY A 35 9.64 -15.21 11.11
CA GLY A 35 10.58 -16.18 11.69
C GLY A 35 10.02 -16.99 12.87
N THR A 36 8.96 -16.51 13.55
CA THR A 36 8.08 -17.32 14.40
C THR A 36 7.00 -17.97 13.54
N LYS A 37 6.68 -19.25 13.81
CA LYS A 37 5.63 -19.96 13.08
C LYS A 37 4.31 -19.16 13.15
N ASP A 38 3.69 -19.00 11.99
CA ASP A 38 2.34 -18.48 11.77
C ASP A 38 2.12 -16.95 11.76
N GLU A 39 3.17 -16.13 11.87
CA GLU A 39 3.04 -14.67 11.69
C GLU A 39 3.65 -14.18 10.37
N THR A 40 2.80 -13.59 9.52
CA THR A 40 3.20 -12.95 8.25
C THR A 40 2.82 -11.48 8.24
N ILE A 41 3.75 -10.62 7.81
CA ILE A 41 3.46 -9.21 7.53
C ILE A 41 3.12 -9.10 6.05
N LYS A 42 1.90 -8.65 5.77
CA LYS A 42 1.41 -8.30 4.45
C LYS A 42 1.66 -6.83 4.17
N ILE A 43 2.39 -6.55 3.11
CA ILE A 43 2.66 -5.20 2.63
C ILE A 43 1.98 -5.04 1.28
N LYS A 44 1.01 -4.13 1.19
CA LYS A 44 0.44 -3.69 -0.10
C LYS A 44 1.13 -2.38 -0.49
N ALA A 45 1.82 -2.38 -1.61
CA ALA A 45 2.45 -1.21 -2.19
C ALA A 45 1.60 -0.67 -3.32
N ILE A 46 1.34 0.63 -3.27
CA ILE A 46 0.60 1.36 -4.29
C ILE A 46 1.37 2.60 -4.73
N ASP A 47 1.30 2.87 -6.02
CA ASP A 47 1.83 4.07 -6.64
C ASP A 47 0.78 5.17 -6.61
N VAL A 48 1.22 6.41 -6.36
CA VAL A 48 0.41 7.60 -6.61
C VAL A 48 0.96 8.34 -7.82
N PRO A 49 0.10 8.94 -8.68
CA PRO A 49 0.56 9.63 -9.88
C PRO A 49 1.57 10.74 -9.54
N PHE A 50 2.50 10.98 -10.46
CA PHE A 50 3.51 12.02 -10.30
C PHE A 50 2.86 13.40 -10.12
N TRP A 51 3.30 14.13 -9.08
CA TRP A 51 2.81 15.46 -8.76
C TRP A 51 3.47 16.50 -9.68
N SER A 52 2.88 16.75 -10.86
CA SER A 52 3.19 17.94 -11.63
C SER A 52 2.28 19.10 -11.22
N ILE A 53 2.82 20.33 -11.22
CA ILE A 53 2.10 21.54 -10.79
C ILE A 53 0.82 21.81 -11.61
N ASN A 54 0.78 21.28 -12.83
CA ASN A 54 -0.34 21.42 -13.77
C ASN A 54 -1.40 20.30 -13.63
N GLY A 55 -1.17 19.31 -12.77
CA GLY A 55 -2.02 18.11 -12.63
C GLY A 55 -2.67 17.93 -11.25
N HIS A 56 -2.56 18.91 -10.34
CA HIS A 56 -2.94 18.74 -8.92
C HIS A 56 -4.37 18.23 -8.71
N SER A 57 -5.38 18.81 -9.37
CA SER A 57 -6.78 18.38 -9.22
C SER A 57 -7.02 16.95 -9.70
N TYR A 58 -6.37 16.56 -10.81
CA TYR A 58 -6.44 15.20 -11.34
C TYR A 58 -5.80 14.19 -10.38
N VAL A 59 -4.65 14.54 -9.81
CA VAL A 59 -3.95 13.72 -8.81
C VAL A 59 -4.80 13.52 -7.56
N GLU A 60 -5.46 14.58 -7.08
CA GLU A 60 -6.31 14.51 -5.88
C GLU A 60 -7.50 13.56 -6.09
N GLU A 61 -8.22 13.70 -7.21
CA GLU A 61 -9.36 12.82 -7.53
C GLU A 61 -8.90 11.37 -7.73
N TYR A 62 -7.82 11.16 -8.48
CA TYR A 62 -7.24 9.84 -8.69
C TYR A 62 -6.85 9.19 -7.37
N LEU A 63 -6.20 9.93 -6.46
CA LEU A 63 -5.78 9.43 -5.17
C LEU A 63 -6.98 9.03 -4.31
N LYS A 64 -8.05 9.84 -4.29
CA LYS A 64 -9.29 9.52 -3.56
C LYS A 64 -9.92 8.23 -4.06
N VAL A 65 -10.01 8.04 -5.38
CA VAL A 65 -10.52 6.80 -5.98
C VAL A 65 -9.62 5.62 -5.61
N LYS A 66 -8.30 5.74 -5.81
CA LYS A 66 -7.34 4.68 -5.50
C LYS A 66 -7.35 4.28 -4.03
N LEU A 67 -7.39 5.25 -3.12
CA LEU A 67 -7.48 4.98 -1.68
C LEU A 67 -8.81 4.36 -1.30
N ARG A 68 -9.92 4.81 -1.90
CA ARG A 68 -11.22 4.17 -1.70
C ARG A 68 -11.15 2.69 -2.09
N ASP A 69 -10.61 2.37 -3.25
CA ASP A 69 -10.50 0.98 -3.72
C ASP A 69 -9.58 0.15 -2.81
N VAL A 70 -8.44 0.71 -2.40
CA VAL A 70 -7.48 0.02 -1.53
C VAL A 70 -8.03 -0.23 -0.12
N LEU A 71 -8.82 0.70 0.42
CA LEU A 71 -9.34 0.65 1.78
C LEU A 71 -10.73 -0.02 1.89
N SER A 72 -11.47 -0.11 0.78
CA SER A 72 -12.80 -0.72 0.75
C SER A 72 -12.77 -2.25 0.70
N TYR A 73 -11.67 -2.85 0.24
CA TYR A 73 -11.42 -4.27 0.50
C TYR A 73 -10.98 -4.43 1.95
N PRO A 74 -11.68 -5.23 2.79
CA PRO A 74 -11.07 -5.66 4.03
C PRO A 74 -9.76 -6.36 3.65
N LEU A 75 -8.63 -5.87 4.17
CA LEU A 75 -7.38 -6.63 4.18
C LEU A 75 -7.73 -8.00 4.74
N GLN A 76 -7.93 -8.99 3.85
CA GLN A 76 -8.48 -10.31 4.21
C GLN A 76 -7.73 -10.83 5.42
N ILE A 77 -8.42 -10.82 6.56
CA ILE A 77 -8.04 -11.60 7.72
C ILE A 77 -8.35 -13.03 7.32
N VAL A 78 -7.34 -13.73 6.81
CA VAL A 78 -7.42 -15.17 6.62
C VAL A 78 -7.30 -15.78 8.02
N LEU A 79 -8.43 -16.09 8.63
CA LEU A 79 -8.49 -17.04 9.75
C LEU A 79 -8.40 -18.44 9.16
N LYS A 80 -7.22 -19.06 9.28
CA LYS A 80 -7.05 -20.51 9.30
C LYS A 80 -6.16 -20.86 10.47
#